data_AF-X0VNC6-F1
#
_entry.id   AF-X0VNC6-F1
#
_cell.length_a   1.000
_cell.length_b   1.000
_cell.length_c   1.000
_cell.angle_alpha   90.00
_cell.angle_beta   90.00
_cell.angle_gamma   90.00
#
_symmetry.space_group_name_H-M   'P 1'
#
loop_
_entity.id
_entity.type
_entity.pdbx_description
1 polymer ?
#
loop_
_entity_poly.entity_id
_entity_poly.type
_entity_poly.pdbx_seq_one_letter_code
_entity_poly.pdbx_strand_id
1 'polypeptide(L)' 'MGVTEFLDEAGVNYEVSKHKPTFSAQSMAAAIHESGKYVAKPVIVKVDGKYAMCVLAANLKIDLKALKKQMSAKSV' A
#
# COMPACT_ATOMS: atom_id res chain seq x y z
N MET A 1 -10.08 17.71 8.55
CA MET A 1 -8.65 17.38 8.48
C MET A 1 -8.38 16.58 7.22
N GLY A 2 -7.68 17.17 6.27
CA GLY A 2 -7.15 16.48 5.09
C GLY A 2 -5.83 15.75 5.40
N VAL A 3 -5.37 14.89 4.48
CA VAL A 3 -4.09 14.16 4.64
C VAL A 3 -2.91 15.13 4.74
N THR A 4 -2.91 16.18 3.92
CA THR A 4 -1.87 17.23 3.91
C THR A 4 -1.78 17.93 5.27
N GLU A 5 -2.92 18.39 5.81
CA GLU A 5 -2.99 19.03 7.13
C GLU A 5 -2.47 18.12 8.25
N PHE A 6 -2.82 16.83 8.20
CA PHE A 6 -2.33 15.84 9.17
C PHE A 6 -0.80 15.66 9.11
N LEU A 7 -0.21 15.68 7.90
CA LEU A 7 1.24 15.59 7.72
C LEU A 7 1.96 16.88 8.15
N ASP A 8 1.36 18.04 7.87
CA ASP A 8 1.88 19.35 8.27
C ASP A 8 1.94 19.47 9.80
N GLU A 9 0.87 19.09 10.51
CA GLU A 9 0.83 19.07 11.98
C GLU A 9 1.86 18.11 12.59
N ALA A 10 2.13 17.00 11.92
CA ALA A 10 3.14 16.04 12.34
C ALA A 10 4.58 16.48 12.01
N GLY A 11 4.78 17.58 11.28
CA GLY A 11 6.10 18.06 10.86
C GLY A 11 6.81 17.10 9.90
N VAL A 12 6.06 16.33 9.11
CA VAL A 12 6.60 15.35 8.17
C VAL A 12 6.86 16.02 6.82
N ASN A 13 8.06 15.88 6.29
CA ASN A 13 8.38 16.37 4.94
C ASN A 13 7.70 15.50 3.87
N TYR A 14 7.03 16.14 2.90
CA TYR A 14 6.44 15.47 1.74
C TYR A 14 6.44 16.39 0.50
N GLU A 15 6.26 15.77 -0.66
CA GLU A 15 6.03 16.46 -1.93
C GLU A 15 4.77 15.91 -2.59
N VAL A 16 4.07 16.74 -3.38
CA VAL A 16 2.87 16.33 -4.12
C VAL A 16 3.15 16.41 -5.62
N SER A 17 3.12 15.26 -6.29
CA SER A 17 3.24 15.17 -7.74
C SER A 17 1.91 14.77 -8.37
N LYS A 18 1.54 15.41 -9.48
CA LYS A 18 0.31 15.11 -10.24
C LYS A 18 0.64 14.19 -11.41
N HIS A 19 -0.16 13.14 -11.59
CA HIS A 19 -0.09 12.25 -12.75
C HIS A 19 -1.50 11.93 -13.25
N LYS A 20 -1.61 11.39 -14.47
CA LYS A 20 -2.89 10.91 -15.01
C LYS A 20 -3.38 9.71 -14.19
N PRO A 21 -4.70 9.50 -14.04
CA PRO A 21 -5.22 8.33 -13.34
C PRO A 21 -4.64 7.01 -13.86
N THR A 22 -4.31 6.11 -12.96
CA THR A 22 -3.77 4.77 -13.24
C THR A 22 -4.57 3.72 -12.48
N PHE A 23 -4.72 2.52 -13.05
CA PHE A 23 -5.58 1.48 -12.48
C PHE A 23 -4.80 0.32 -11.82
N SER A 24 -3.48 0.42 -11.72
CA SER A 24 -2.65 -0.54 -10.98
C SER A 24 -1.49 0.16 -10.29
N ALA A 25 -0.95 -0.43 -9.23
CA ALA A 25 0.19 0.14 -8.51
C ALA A 25 1.47 0.18 -9.37
N GLN A 26 1.67 -0.82 -10.23
CA GLN A 26 2.81 -0.82 -11.15
C GLN A 26 2.67 0.27 -12.23
N SER A 27 1.46 0.48 -12.75
CA SER A 27 1.19 1.58 -13.69
C SER A 27 1.37 2.94 -13.01
N MET A 28 0.97 3.07 -11.75
CA MET A 28 1.20 4.28 -10.95
C MET A 28 2.69 4.56 -10.80
N ALA A 29 3.49 3.57 -10.39
CA ALA A 29 4.94 3.69 -10.26
C ALA A 29 5.58 4.19 -11.56
N ALA A 30 5.20 3.62 -12.70
CA ALA A 30 5.67 4.05 -14.01
C ALA A 30 5.25 5.50 -14.34
N ALA A 31 4.02 5.90 -13.99
CA ALA A 31 3.49 7.24 -14.26
C ALA A 31 4.22 8.35 -13.47
N ILE A 32 4.81 8.02 -12.32
CA ILE A 32 5.61 8.93 -11.51
C ILE A 32 7.13 8.73 -11.71
N HIS A 33 7.53 7.90 -12.69
CA HIS A 33 8.92 7.55 -12.97
C HIS A 33 9.69 6.96 -11.77
N GLU A 34 8.99 6.25 -10.89
CA GLU A 34 9.57 5.61 -9.70
C GLU A 34 9.66 4.09 -9.89
N SER A 35 10.68 3.49 -9.29
CA SER A 35 10.76 2.02 -9.21
C SER A 35 9.61 1.48 -8.37
N GLY A 36 8.90 0.47 -8.89
CA GLY A 36 7.80 -0.17 -8.16
C GLY A 36 8.18 -0.75 -6.79
N LYS A 37 9.48 -0.92 -6.50
CA LYS A 37 9.99 -1.33 -5.18
C LYS A 37 9.80 -0.26 -4.09
N TYR A 38 9.70 1.02 -4.46
CA TYR A 38 9.55 2.15 -3.54
C TYR A 38 8.10 2.64 -3.41
N VAL A 39 7.19 2.13 -4.24
CA VAL A 39 5.77 2.46 -4.15
C VAL A 39 5.08 1.56 -3.12
N ALA A 40 4.50 2.18 -2.08
CA ALA A 40 3.68 1.51 -1.08
C ALA A 40 2.27 1.22 -1.62
N LYS A 41 1.97 -0.06 -1.83
CA LYS A 41 0.65 -0.57 -2.22
C LYS A 41 -0.06 -1.18 -1.01
N PRO A 42 -1.13 -0.55 -0.49
CA PRO A 42 -1.96 -1.16 0.55
C PRO A 42 -2.85 -2.25 -0.05
N VAL A 43 -2.85 -3.45 0.55
CA VAL A 43 -3.74 -4.57 0.23
C VAL A 43 -4.57 -4.89 1.45
N ILE A 44 -5.88 -4.73 1.36
CA ILE A 44 -6.81 -5.08 2.44
C ILE A 44 -7.16 -6.57 2.34
N VAL A 45 -6.96 -7.30 3.43
CA VAL A 45 -7.26 -8.72 3.56
C VAL A 45 -8.17 -8.95 4.76
N LYS A 46 -8.96 -10.03 4.73
CA LYS A 46 -9.86 -10.41 5.82
C LYS A 46 -9.33 -11.66 6.50
N VAL A 47 -8.71 -11.49 7.66
CA VAL A 47 -8.07 -12.55 8.45
C VAL A 47 -8.95 -12.89 9.64
N ASP A 48 -9.43 -14.13 9.72
CA ASP A 48 -10.30 -14.61 10.82
C ASP A 48 -11.48 -13.67 11.12
N GLY A 49 -12.09 -13.12 10.06
CA GLY A 49 -13.22 -12.20 10.16
C GLY A 49 -12.86 -10.73 10.38
N LYS A 50 -11.60 -10.40 10.65
CA LYS A 50 -11.10 -9.02 10.87
C LYS A 50 -10.34 -8.49 9.65
N TYR A 51 -10.40 -7.19 9.40
CA TYR A 51 -9.62 -6.58 8.34
C TYR A 51 -8.19 -6.28 8.79
N ALA A 52 -7.23 -6.56 7.92
CA ALA A 52 -5.84 -6.16 8.06
C ALA A 52 -5.37 -5.46 6.76
N MET A 53 -4.46 -4.50 6.90
CA MET A 53 -3.81 -3.81 5.78
C MET A 53 -2.38 -4.32 5.64
N CYS A 54 -2.08 -4.97 4.52
CA CYS A 54 -0.74 -5.40 4.18
C CYS A 54 -0.13 -4.39 3.19
N VAL A 55 0.88 -3.65 3.62
CA VAL A 55 1.60 -2.71 2.75
C VAL A 55 2.75 -3.44 2.07
N LEU A 56 2.71 -3.48 0.74
CA LEU A 56 3.68 -4.18 -0.10
C LEU A 56 4.25 -3.22 -1.13
N ALA A 57 5.43 -3.53 -1.65
CA ALA A 57 5.91 -2.84 -2.85
C ALA A 57 4.95 -3.10 -4.04
N ALA A 58 4.85 -2.13 -4.95
CA ALA A 58 3.99 -2.24 -6.13
C ALA A 58 4.29 -3.51 -6.94
N ASN A 59 5.57 -3.86 -7.11
CA ASN A 59 6.03 -5.03 -7.88
C ASN A 59 5.77 -6.39 -7.22
N LEU A 60 5.32 -6.44 -5.96
CA LEU A 60 5.06 -7.69 -5.25
C LEU A 60 3.58 -8.08 -5.28
N LYS A 61 3.28 -9.36 -5.06
CA LYS A 61 1.92 -9.84 -4.81
C LYS A 61 1.86 -10.44 -3.41
N ILE A 62 0.72 -10.32 -2.76
CA ILE A 62 0.52 -10.95 -1.47
C ILE A 62 0.42 -12.47 -1.65
N ASP A 63 1.15 -13.22 -0.83
CA ASP A 63 0.98 -14.66 -0.71
C ASP A 63 0.05 -14.93 0.49
N LEU A 64 -1.21 -15.26 0.19
CA LEU A 64 -2.21 -15.50 1.23
C LEU A 64 -1.91 -16.76 2.05
N LYS A 65 -1.22 -17.76 1.49
CA LYS A 65 -0.83 -18.96 2.23
C LYS A 65 0.30 -18.63 3.21
N ALA A 66 1.30 -17.89 2.76
CA ALA A 66 2.38 -17.41 3.62
C ALA A 66 1.84 -16.50 4.72
N LEU A 67 0.95 -15.56 4.38
CA LEU A 67 0.30 -14.67 5.34
C LEU A 67 -0.47 -15.47 6.40
N LYS A 68 -1.32 -16.41 5.97
CA LYS A 68 -2.09 -17.27 6.89
C LYS A 68 -1.18 -18.00 7.87
N LYS A 69 -0.09 -18.58 7.37
CA LYS A 69 0.91 -19.28 8.20
C LYS A 69 1.59 -18.34 9.18
N GLN A 70 2.05 -17.18 8.72
CA GLN A 70 2.77 -16.19 9.53
C GLN A 70 1.89 -15.59 10.64
N MET A 71 0.60 -15.36 10.35
CA MET A 71 -0.37 -14.85 11.32
C MET A 71 -0.97 -15.96 12.20
N SER A 72 -0.64 -17.23 11.96
CA SER A 72 -1.28 -18.38 12.62
C SER A 72 -2.81 -18.32 12.54
N ALA A 73 -3.33 -17.85 11.40
CA ALA A 73 -4.75 -17.60 11.17
C ALA A 73 -5.48 -18.85 10.68
N LYS A 74 -6.78 -18.96 10.98
CA LYS A 74 -7.63 -20.06 10.50
C LYS A 74 -8.14 -19.80 9.09
N SER A 75 -8.39 -18.54 8.73
CA SER A 75 -8.75 -18.08 7.38
C SER A 75 -8.11 -16.73 7.03
N VAL A 76 -7.86 -16.56 5.73
CA VAL A 76 -7.39 -15.35 5.06
C VAL A 76 -8.15 -15.23 3.75
#